data_AF-A0A3A3FGW3-F1
#
_entry.id   AF-A0A3A3FGW3-F1
#
_cell.length_a   1.000
_cell.length_b   1.000
_cell.length_c   1.000
_cell.angle_alpha   90.00
_cell.angle_beta   90.00
_cell.angle_gamma   90.00
#
_symmetry.space_group_name_H-M   'P 1'
#
loop_
_entity.id
_entity.type
_entity.pdbx_description
1 polymer ?
#
loop_
_entity_poly.entity_id
_entity_poly.type
_entity_poly.pdbx_seq_one_letter_code
_entity_poly.pdbx_strand_id
1 'polypeptide(L)'
;MATKRTRRDFTALEQRRRQAARLLAKGITQTEVARELGVSRQSVSVWAKAQETDRQGWRRKPLGLSSGIGLGATQAAISALAARCPGQRL
;
A
#
# COMPACT_ATOMS: atom_id res chain seq x y z
N MET A 1 27.21 -15.49 -1.28
CA MET A 1 26.78 -14.43 -2.20
C MET A 1 26.35 -13.20 -1.41
N ALA A 2 27.13 -12.11 -1.47
CA ALA A 2 26.79 -10.87 -0.76
C ALA A 2 25.65 -10.15 -1.49
N THR A 3 24.47 -10.08 -0.90
CA THR A 3 23.37 -9.29 -1.45
C THR A 3 23.73 -7.82 -1.31
N LYS A 4 24.02 -7.15 -2.43
CA LYS A 4 24.31 -5.70 -2.43
C LYS A 4 23.10 -5.00 -1.83
N ARG A 5 23.23 -4.52 -0.59
CA ARG A 5 22.18 -3.75 0.09
C ARG A 5 22.16 -2.36 -0.56
N THR A 6 21.59 -2.26 -1.75
CA THR A 6 21.41 -1.00 -2.45
C THR A 6 20.57 -0.11 -1.56
N ARG A 7 21.17 0.99 -1.08
CA ARG A 7 20.46 2.04 -0.35
C ARG A 7 19.33 2.50 -1.26
N ARG A 8 18.09 2.26 -0.85
CA ARG A 8 16.91 2.61 -1.65
C ARG A 8 16.68 4.10 -1.43
N ASP A 9 16.98 4.93 -2.43
CA ASP A 9 16.69 6.36 -2.39
C ASP A 9 15.18 6.60 -2.45
N PHE A 10 14.53 6.56 -1.30
CA PHE A 10 13.08 6.69 -1.17
C PHE A 10 12.58 8.05 -1.64
N THR A 11 13.35 9.12 -1.41
CA THR A 11 13.02 10.47 -1.87
C THR A 11 12.96 10.54 -3.40
N ALA A 12 13.99 10.01 -4.07
CA ALA A 12 14.04 9.96 -5.53
C ALA A 12 12.95 9.06 -6.13
N LEU A 13 12.57 8.00 -5.42
CA LEU A 13 11.46 7.14 -5.83
C LEU A 13 10.10 7.84 -5.69
N GLU A 14 9.89 8.60 -4.61
CA GLU A 14 8.64 9.32 -4.39
C GLU A 14 8.44 10.45 -5.42
N GLN A 15 9.51 11.16 -5.79
CA GLN A 15 9.47 12.17 -6.85
C GLN A 15 9.05 11.55 -8.19
N ARG A 16 9.66 10.43 -8.57
CA ARG A 16 9.30 9.70 -9.78
C ARG A 16 7.86 9.22 -9.77
N ARG A 17 7.36 8.72 -8.63
CA ARG A 17 5.94 8.33 -8.50
C ARG A 17 4.99 9.51 -8.64
N ARG A 18 5.33 10.67 -8.08
CA ARG A 18 4.55 11.90 -8.24
C ARG A 18 4.53 12.38 -9.69
N GLN A 19 5.65 12.31 -10.40
CA GLN A 19 5.69 12.64 -11.82
C GLN A 19 4.86 11.64 -12.65
N ALA A 20 4.99 10.34 -12.39
CA ALA A 20 4.19 9.32 -13.06
C ALA A 20 2.69 9.53 -12.86
N ALA A 21 2.26 9.86 -11.63
CA ALA A 21 0.88 10.18 -11.31
C ALA A 21 0.34 11.34 -12.15
N ARG A 22 1.13 12.42 -12.29
CA ARG A 22 0.76 13.58 -13.12
C ARG A 22 0.65 13.23 -14.59
N LEU A 23 1.57 12.42 -15.12
CA LEU A 23 1.57 12.02 -16.53
C LEU A 23 0.40 11.08 -16.85
N LEU A 24 0.11 10.13 -15.96
CA LEU A 24 -1.04 9.25 -16.09
C LEU A 24 -2.36 10.04 -16.02
N ALA A 25 -2.45 11.04 -15.14
CA ALA A 25 -3.60 11.94 -15.08
C ALA A 25 -3.79 12.79 -16.35
N LYS A 26 -2.71 13.04 -17.11
CA LYS A 26 -2.77 13.68 -18.43
C LYS A 26 -3.16 12.72 -19.56
N GLY A 27 -3.36 11.43 -19.27
CA GLY A 27 -3.70 10.40 -20.26
C GLY A 27 -2.50 9.82 -21.02
N ILE A 28 -1.26 10.11 -20.60
CA ILE A 28 -0.05 9.55 -21.22
C ILE A 28 -0.01 8.03 -20.97
N THR A 29 0.42 7.27 -21.98
CA THR A 29 0.50 5.80 -21.88
C THR A 29 1.56 5.35 -20.88
N GLN A 30 1.35 4.21 -20.21
CA GLN A 30 2.32 3.67 -19.23
C GLN A 30 3.71 3.41 -19.84
N THR A 31 3.77 3.11 -21.14
CA THR A 31 5.01 2.88 -21.87
C THR A 31 5.80 4.17 -22.07
N GLU A 32 5.14 5.28 -22.40
CA GLU A 32 5.78 6.58 -22.51
C GLU A 32 6.23 7.11 -21.15
N VAL A 33 5.40 6.97 -20.12
CA VAL A 33 5.78 7.32 -18.73
C VAL A 33 7.03 6.56 -18.29
N ALA A 34 7.15 5.28 -18.66
CA ALA A 34 8.32 4.47 -18.35
C ALA A 34 9.59 5.00 -19.04
N ARG A 35 9.48 5.40 -20.32
CA ARG A 35 10.59 5.98 -21.09
C ARG A 35 11.01 7.34 -20.53
N GLU A 36 10.05 8.21 -20.21
CA GLU A 36 10.32 9.55 -19.69
C GLU A 36 10.96 9.54 -18.29
N LEU A 37 10.58 8.60 -17.43
CA LEU A 37 11.09 8.49 -16.07
C LEU A 37 12.28 7.53 -15.92
N GLY A 38 12.72 6.88 -16.99
CA GLY A 38 13.81 5.90 -16.96
C GLY A 38 13.53 4.70 -16.05
N VAL A 39 12.27 4.27 -15.98
CA VAL A 39 11.84 3.12 -15.15
C VAL A 39 11.23 2.02 -16.00
N SER A 40 11.11 0.81 -15.44
CA SER A 40 10.42 -0.27 -16.13
C SER A 40 8.90 -0.05 -16.19
N ARG A 41 8.26 -0.48 -17.30
CA ARG A 41 6.80 -0.49 -17.44
C ARG A 41 6.10 -1.19 -16.27
N GLN A 42 6.68 -2.29 -15.77
CA GLN A 42 6.18 -3.02 -14.59
C GLN A 42 6.04 -2.12 -13.36
N SER A 43 7.03 -1.25 -13.12
CA SER A 43 6.99 -0.29 -12.00
C SER A 43 5.84 0.70 -12.15
N VAL A 44 5.64 1.21 -13.38
CA VAL A 44 4.55 2.14 -13.70
C VAL A 44 3.18 1.48 -13.52
N SER A 45 3.03 0.22 -13.95
CA SER A 45 1.78 -0.53 -13.79
C SER A 45 1.40 -0.71 -12.31
N VAL A 46 2.37 -1.01 -11.44
CA VAL A 46 2.15 -1.10 -9.99
C VAL A 46 1.68 0.24 -9.41
N TRP A 47 2.26 1.36 -9.87
CA TRP A 47 1.85 2.70 -9.41
C TRP A 47 0.49 3.12 -9.94
N ALA A 48 0.13 2.72 -11.17
CA ALA A 48 -1.21 2.95 -11.72
C ALA A 48 -2.27 2.24 -10.86
N LYS A 49 -2.06 0.95 -10.58
CA LYS A 49 -2.96 0.17 -9.69
C LYS A 49 -3.09 0.76 -8.29
N ALA A 50 -1.98 1.25 -7.73
CA ALA A 50 -2.02 1.91 -6.43
C ALA A 50 -2.85 3.21 -6.47
N GLN A 51 -2.82 3.95 -7.58
CA GLN A 51 -3.60 5.17 -7.77
C GLN A 51 -5.11 4.92 -7.97
N GLU A 52 -5.47 3.78 -8.56
CA GLU A 52 -6.88 3.37 -8.68
C GLU A 52 -7.51 3.12 -7.30
N THR A 53 -6.73 2.60 -6.35
CA THR A 53 -7.19 2.36 -4.97
C THR A 53 -7.22 3.64 -4.15
N ASP A 54 -6.21 4.49 -4.30
CA ASP A 54 -6.07 5.74 -3.56
C ASP A 54 -5.43 6.80 -4.45
N ARG A 55 -6.03 7.98 -4.56
CA ARG A 55 -5.48 9.10 -5.37
C ARG A 55 -4.07 9.52 -4.91
N GLN A 56 -3.68 9.16 -3.68
CA GLN A 56 -2.36 9.36 -3.12
C GLN A 56 -1.51 8.07 -3.05
N GLY A 57 -1.85 7.01 -3.79
CA GLY A 57 -1.19 5.70 -3.76
C GLY A 57 0.29 5.68 -4.17
N TRP A 58 0.84 6.83 -4.56
CA TRP A 58 2.27 7.09 -4.70
C TRP A 58 3.00 7.27 -3.36
N ARG A 59 2.30 7.71 -2.31
CA ARG A 59 2.85 7.82 -0.94
C ARG A 59 3.22 6.44 -0.43
N ARG A 60 4.29 6.42 0.36
CA ARG A 60 4.81 5.19 0.96
C ARG A 60 3.73 4.58 1.87
N LYS A 61 3.30 3.35 1.56
CA LYS A 61 2.77 2.44 2.59
C LYS A 61 3.92 2.04 3.51
N PRO A 62 3.77 2.09 4.84
CA PRO A 62 4.82 1.69 5.77
C PRO A 62 5.25 0.27 5.43
N LEU A 63 6.53 0.12 5.06
CA LEU A 63 7.15 -1.18 4.86
C LEU A 63 7.33 -1.77 6.26
N GLY A 64 6.36 -2.58 6.70
CA GLY A 64 6.37 -3.18 8.03
C GLY A 64 5.04 -3.74 8.55
N LEU A 65 3.90 -3.48 7.91
CA LEU A 65 2.61 -3.94 8.44
C LEU A 65 1.97 -5.04 7.57
N SER A 66 2.62 -6.21 7.50
CA SER A 66 2.05 -7.54 7.16
C SER A 66 3.09 -8.48 6.54
N SER A 67 3.99 -9.00 7.36
CA SER A 67 4.75 -10.22 7.06
C SER A 67 5.20 -10.84 8.38
N GLY A 68 4.23 -11.30 9.17
CA GLY A 68 4.49 -11.99 10.45
C GLY A 68 3.40 -11.73 11.48
N ILE A 69 2.44 -12.66 11.57
CA ILE A 69 1.64 -13.02 12.75
C ILE A 69 0.93 -11.88 13.50
N GLY A 70 -0.40 -11.87 13.42
CA GLY A 70 -1.24 -11.02 14.25
C GLY A 70 -2.70 -11.04 13.84
N LEU A 71 -3.32 -12.22 13.77
CA LEU A 71 -4.77 -12.34 13.94
C LEU A 71 -5.11 -11.99 15.40
N GLY A 72 -4.95 -10.72 15.75
CA GLY A 72 -5.55 -10.11 16.93
C GLY A 72 -6.90 -9.57 16.52
N ALA A 73 -7.84 -10.48 16.28
CA ALA A 73 -9.24 -10.14 16.13
C ALA A 73 -9.67 -9.25 17.31
N THR A 74 -10.08 -8.04 16.99
CA THR A 74 -11.29 -7.40 17.51
C THR A 74 -11.58 -7.65 18.99
N GLN A 75 -10.85 -7.00 19.90
CA GLN A 75 -11.25 -6.90 21.31
C GLN A 75 -12.69 -6.37 21.48
N ALA A 76 -13.21 -5.66 20.47
CA ALA A 76 -14.57 -5.10 20.44
C ALA A 76 -15.69 -6.08 20.02
N ALA A 77 -15.41 -7.31 19.57
CA ALA A 77 -16.45 -8.25 19.11
C ALA A 77 -16.76 -9.37 20.12
N ILE A 78 -15.85 -9.69 21.05
CA ILE A 78 -16.04 -10.79 22.01
C ILE A 78 -16.79 -10.34 23.29
N SER A 79 -16.89 -9.04 23.57
CA SER A 79 -17.54 -8.54 24.80
C SER A 79 -19.08 -8.44 24.75
N ALA A 80 -19.75 -8.88 23.69
CA ALA A 80 -21.20 -8.77 23.56
C ALA A 80 -21.99 -10.07 23.87
N LEU A 81 -21.37 -11.08 24.51
CA LEU A 81 -22.08 -12.30 24.96
C LEU A 81 -22.32 -12.35 26.48
N ALA A 82 -21.97 -11.32 27.24
CA ALA A 82 -22.07 -11.34 28.71
C ALA A 82 -23.25 -10.54 29.30
N ALA A 83 -24.25 -10.14 28.51
CA ALA A 83 -25.42 -9.44 29.05
C ALA A 83 -26.71 -9.84 28.32
N ARG A 84 -27.12 -11.10 28.49
CA ARG A 84 -28.52 -11.52 28.34
C ARG A 84 -28.93 -12.17 29.66
N CYS A 85 -29.40 -11.37 30.61
CA CYS A 85 -30.25 -11.84 31.72
C CYS A 85 -31.51 -12.49 31.10
N PRO A 86 -32.06 -13.62 31.61
CA PRO A 86 -32.63 -13.68 32.97
C PRO A 86 -32.60 -15.08 33.68
N GLY A 87 -32.66 -15.05 35.02
CA GLY A 87 -33.42 -15.99 35.87
C GLY A 87 -33.14 -17.51 35.87
N GLN A 88 -32.52 -18.00 36.95
CA GLN A 88 -32.73 -19.34 37.55
C GLN A 88 -32.52 -19.16 39.06
N ARG A 89 -33.61 -19.01 39.84
CA ARG A 89 -34.22 -20.07 40.65
C ARG A 89 -33.25 -20.73 41.64
N LEU A 90 -33.36 -20.33 42.91
CA LEU A 90 -33.61 -21.20 44.05
C LEU A 90 -34.54 -20.46 45.01
#